data_AF-A0A1E7FD78-F1
#
_entry.id   AF-A0A1E7FD78-F1
#
_cell.length_a   1.000
_cell.length_b   1.000
_cell.length_c   1.000
_cell.angle_alpha   90.00
_cell.angle_beta   90.00
_cell.angle_gamma   90.00
#
_symmetry.space_group_name_H-M   'P 1'
#
loop_
_entity.id
_entity.type
_entity.pdbx_description
1 polymer ?
#
loop_
_entity_poly.entity_id
_entity_poly.type
_entity_poly.pdbx_seq_one_letter_code
_entity_poly.pdbx_strand_id
1 'polypeptide(L)'
;MSETFQRYDDEFATLTKQVKSSFNDNNNNGETTNTSAGDMLDQCDELLQQMALEARSSETDAGVKRELLVKVRNYKNEIKSLKDENNKRSLMSSRNNSGIGGGNNNSQKQKLLQQQEMMTNQNNQLDSARRVLQETEQVALEIGEELQSNRATIESAHGRVRQVTTLTGRARRVVASMNQRAVQQKMLLYGLAASVVIVFFIFIKWMR
;
A
#
# COMPACT_ATOMS: atom_id res chain seq x y z
N MET A 1 -5.41 -26.37 6.17
CA MET A 1 -4.88 -25.56 7.29
C MET A 1 -3.51 -26.11 7.62
N SER A 2 -2.45 -25.29 7.65
CA SER A 2 -1.10 -25.78 7.96
C SER A 2 -0.99 -26.10 9.45
N GLU A 3 -0.34 -27.19 9.83
CA GLU A 3 -0.09 -27.60 11.22
C GLU A 3 0.66 -26.52 12.02
N THR A 4 1.53 -25.77 11.33
CA THR A 4 2.25 -24.60 11.84
C THR A 4 1.31 -23.45 12.21
N PHE A 5 0.31 -23.17 11.37
CA PHE A 5 -0.66 -22.11 11.62
C PHE A 5 -1.56 -22.43 12.82
N GLN A 6 -1.97 -23.69 12.97
CA GLN A 6 -2.80 -24.10 14.11
C GLN A 6 -2.06 -23.90 15.44
N ARG A 7 -0.76 -24.25 15.48
CA ARG A 7 0.07 -24.03 16.65
C ARG A 7 0.19 -22.53 17.01
N TYR A 8 0.36 -21.66 16.00
CA TYR A 8 0.38 -20.21 16.23
C TYR A 8 -0.97 -19.66 16.68
N ASP A 9 -2.08 -20.22 16.19
CA ASP A 9 -3.44 -19.85 16.62
C ASP A 9 -3.67 -20.20 18.10
N ASP A 10 -3.25 -21.39 18.53
CA ASP A 10 -3.35 -21.83 19.93
C ASP A 10 -2.45 -21.01 20.86
N GLU A 11 -1.23 -20.70 20.42
CA GLU A 11 -0.29 -19.82 21.13
C GLU A 11 -0.84 -18.38 21.24
N PHE A 12 -1.47 -17.87 20.17
CA PHE A 12 -2.10 -16.55 20.17
C PHE A 12 -3.29 -16.48 21.13
N ALA A 13 -4.13 -17.53 21.14
CA ALA A 13 -5.28 -17.61 22.02
C ALA A 13 -4.88 -17.67 23.51
N THR A 14 -3.82 -18.43 23.83
CA THR A 14 -3.30 -18.53 25.20
C THR A 14 -2.67 -17.22 25.67
N LEU A 15 -1.84 -16.59 24.84
CA LEU A 15 -1.25 -15.27 25.13
C LEU A 15 -2.31 -14.18 25.29
N THR A 16 -3.29 -14.11 24.39
CA THR A 16 -4.39 -13.13 24.48
C THR A 16 -5.21 -13.33 25.76
N LYS A 17 -5.43 -14.57 26.18
CA LYS A 17 -6.10 -14.88 27.45
C LYS A 17 -5.28 -14.46 28.66
N GLN A 18 -3.97 -14.68 28.64
CA GLN A 18 -3.07 -14.21 29.70
C GLN A 18 -3.03 -12.69 29.77
N VAL A 19 -2.91 -12.00 28.63
CA VAL A 19 -2.98 -10.53 28.52
C VAL A 19 -4.28 -10.01 29.14
N LYS A 20 -5.44 -10.59 28.80
CA LYS A 20 -6.74 -10.23 29.40
C LYS A 20 -6.79 -10.50 30.91
N SER A 21 -6.16 -11.57 31.38
CA SER A 21 -6.05 -11.87 32.83
C SER A 21 -5.18 -10.83 33.54
N SER A 22 -4.01 -10.51 32.99
CA SER A 22 -3.13 -9.45 33.50
C SER A 22 -3.82 -8.09 33.50
N PHE A 23 -4.65 -7.78 32.49
CA PHE A 23 -5.48 -6.57 32.49
C PHE A 23 -6.50 -6.52 33.63
N ASN A 24 -7.05 -7.67 34.02
CA ASN A 24 -8.00 -7.77 35.12
C ASN A 24 -7.29 -7.69 36.49
N ASP A 25 -6.12 -8.32 36.62
CA ASP A 25 -5.28 -8.28 37.82
C ASP A 25 -4.67 -6.88 38.06
N ASN A 26 -4.37 -6.12 36.99
CA ASN A 26 -3.90 -4.72 37.07
C ASN A 26 -4.92 -3.76 37.69
N ASN A 27 -6.19 -4.16 37.79
CA ASN A 27 -7.19 -3.36 38.50
C ASN A 27 -6.94 -3.34 40.02
N ASN A 28 -6.16 -4.30 40.56
CA ASN A 28 -5.95 -4.47 42.00
C ASN A 28 -4.55 -4.02 42.49
N ASN A 29 -3.49 -4.13 41.67
CA ASN A 29 -2.11 -3.81 42.07
C ASN A 29 -1.44 -2.87 41.05
N GLY A 30 -1.46 -1.57 41.33
CA GLY A 30 -1.37 -0.50 40.32
C GLY A 30 -0.02 -0.10 39.70
N GLU A 31 1.10 -0.81 39.89
CA GLU A 31 2.41 -0.31 39.38
C GLU A 31 3.33 -1.35 38.72
N THR A 32 3.48 -2.58 39.23
CA THR A 32 4.51 -3.52 38.74
C THR A 32 4.11 -4.30 37.48
N THR A 33 2.84 -4.24 37.09
CA THR A 33 2.25 -5.16 36.13
C THR A 33 1.93 -4.53 34.76
N ASN A 34 2.08 -3.21 34.61
CA ASN A 34 1.91 -2.53 33.32
C ASN A 34 3.03 -2.86 32.33
N THR A 35 4.28 -3.01 32.80
CA THR A 35 5.40 -3.41 31.95
C THR A 35 5.20 -4.82 31.41
N SER A 36 4.79 -5.76 32.28
CA SER A 36 4.50 -7.15 31.88
C SER A 36 3.36 -7.25 30.87
N ALA A 37 2.31 -6.43 30.98
CA ALA A 37 1.22 -6.41 30.01
C ALA A 37 1.66 -5.82 28.65
N GLY A 38 2.56 -4.83 28.66
CA GLY A 38 3.19 -4.30 27.45
C GLY A 38 4.03 -5.34 26.72
N ASP A 39 4.92 -6.02 27.46
CA ASP A 39 5.80 -7.06 26.90
C ASP A 39 5.01 -8.22 26.28
N MET A 40 3.88 -8.61 26.91
CA MET A 40 3.01 -9.65 26.38
C MET A 40 2.21 -9.19 25.15
N LEU A 41 1.85 -7.90 25.07
CA LEU A 41 1.21 -7.34 23.87
C LEU A 41 2.19 -7.28 22.69
N ASP A 42 3.46 -7.00 22.94
CA ASP A 42 4.48 -6.98 21.89
C ASP A 42 4.81 -8.41 21.41
N GLN A 43 4.81 -9.41 22.30
CA GLN A 43 4.87 -10.83 21.91
C GLN A 43 3.67 -11.27 21.05
N CYS A 44 2.46 -10.79 21.37
CA CYS A 44 1.28 -11.03 20.53
C CYS A 44 1.43 -10.43 19.12
N ASP A 45 2.10 -9.28 18.98
CA ASP A 45 2.33 -8.62 17.70
C ASP A 45 3.39 -9.35 16.86
N GLU A 46 4.45 -9.86 17.50
CA GLU A 46 5.45 -10.73 16.86
C GLU A 46 4.80 -12.03 16.32
N LEU A 47 3.97 -12.66 17.13
CA LEU A 47 3.25 -13.88 16.74
C LEU A 47 2.25 -13.59 15.61
N LEU A 48 1.58 -12.43 15.64
CA LEU A 48 0.70 -11.99 14.56
C LEU A 48 1.46 -11.78 13.25
N GLN A 49 2.68 -11.24 13.32
CA GLN A 49 3.54 -11.06 12.15
C GLN A 49 3.95 -12.41 11.55
N GLN A 50 4.27 -13.41 12.39
CA GLN A 50 4.56 -14.78 11.95
C GLN A 50 3.33 -15.45 11.30
N MET A 51 2.14 -15.31 11.90
CA MET A 51 0.89 -15.80 11.31
C MET A 51 0.56 -15.13 9.97
N ALA A 52 0.85 -13.83 9.83
CA ALA A 52 0.64 -13.10 8.58
C ALA A 52 1.61 -13.52 7.47
N LEU A 53 2.86 -13.87 7.83
CA LEU A 53 3.84 -14.43 6.90
C LEU A 53 3.41 -15.82 6.44
N GLU A 54 2.97 -16.68 7.35
CA GLU A 54 2.51 -18.04 7.05
C GLU A 54 1.21 -18.05 6.22
N ALA A 55 0.29 -17.13 6.52
CA ALA A 55 -0.92 -16.93 5.72
C ALA A 55 -0.64 -16.40 4.31
N ARG A 56 0.54 -15.78 4.07
CA ARG A 56 0.95 -15.31 2.74
C ARG A 56 1.77 -16.36 1.98
N SER A 57 2.60 -17.14 2.68
CA SER A 57 3.44 -18.22 2.13
C SER A 57 2.67 -19.49 1.81
N SER A 58 1.45 -19.66 2.34
CA SER A 58 0.56 -20.77 1.98
C SER A 58 0.10 -20.66 0.53
N GLU A 59 0.84 -21.31 -0.36
CA GLU A 59 0.58 -21.41 -1.80
C GLU A 59 -0.55 -22.40 -2.16
N THR A 60 -1.07 -23.15 -1.19
CA THR A 60 -1.79 -24.41 -1.48
C THR A 60 -3.29 -24.26 -1.79
N ASP A 61 -3.96 -23.16 -1.41
CA ASP A 61 -5.38 -22.94 -1.75
C ASP A 61 -5.83 -21.47 -1.54
N ALA A 62 -6.39 -20.82 -2.57
CA ALA A 62 -6.85 -19.44 -2.54
C ALA A 62 -8.02 -19.21 -1.56
N GLY A 63 -8.85 -20.23 -1.31
CA GLY A 63 -9.95 -20.16 -0.35
C GLY A 63 -9.46 -20.11 1.10
N VAL A 64 -8.57 -21.04 1.45
CA VAL A 64 -7.96 -21.15 2.78
C VAL A 64 -7.11 -19.91 3.10
N LYS A 65 -6.36 -19.40 2.12
CA LYS A 65 -5.59 -18.16 2.24
C LYS A 65 -6.47 -16.96 2.62
N ARG A 66 -7.64 -16.83 1.99
CA ARG A 66 -8.58 -15.74 2.27
C ARG A 66 -9.13 -15.84 3.70
N GLU A 67 -9.43 -17.03 4.17
CA GLU A 67 -9.89 -17.26 5.55
C GLU A 67 -8.81 -16.93 6.58
N LEU A 68 -7.58 -17.38 6.35
CA LEU A 68 -6.42 -17.10 7.22
C LEU A 68 -6.14 -15.61 7.33
N LEU A 69 -6.17 -14.87 6.22
CA LEU A 69 -5.98 -13.42 6.21
C LEU A 69 -7.09 -12.65 6.93
N VAL A 70 -8.34 -13.15 6.89
CA VAL A 70 -9.44 -12.58 7.66
C VAL A 70 -9.23 -12.79 9.17
N LYS A 71 -8.79 -13.99 9.59
CA LYS A 71 -8.46 -14.26 10.99
C LYS A 71 -7.33 -13.36 11.50
N VAL A 72 -6.23 -13.25 10.75
CA VAL A 72 -5.12 -12.33 11.06
C VAL A 72 -5.60 -10.89 11.19
N ARG A 73 -6.51 -10.43 10.31
CA ARG A 73 -7.07 -9.08 10.40
C ARG A 73 -7.92 -8.86 11.65
N ASN A 74 -8.68 -9.87 12.06
CA ASN A 74 -9.49 -9.80 13.29
C ASN A 74 -8.59 -9.73 14.53
N TYR A 75 -7.57 -10.58 14.61
CA TYR A 75 -6.58 -10.57 15.69
C TYR A 75 -5.81 -9.25 15.77
N LYS A 76 -5.46 -8.65 14.62
CA LYS A 76 -4.86 -7.32 14.58
C LYS A 76 -5.74 -6.25 15.24
N ASN A 77 -7.04 -6.27 14.97
CA ASN A 77 -7.98 -5.32 15.55
C ASN A 77 -8.16 -5.53 17.06
N GLU A 78 -8.13 -6.79 17.50
CA GLU A 78 -8.21 -7.16 18.93
C GLU A 78 -6.99 -6.67 19.70
N ILE A 79 -5.77 -6.95 19.22
CA ILE A 79 -4.51 -6.46 19.84
C ILE A 79 -4.49 -4.94 19.90
N LYS A 80 -4.90 -4.26 18.82
CA LYS A 80 -4.96 -2.80 18.78
C LYS A 80 -5.89 -2.24 19.87
N SER A 81 -7.07 -2.85 20.02
CA SER A 81 -8.03 -2.43 21.06
C SER A 81 -7.46 -2.63 22.46
N LEU A 82 -6.77 -3.74 22.71
CA LEU A 82 -6.09 -4.02 23.98
C LEU A 82 -4.94 -3.04 24.26
N LYS A 83 -4.15 -2.66 23.24
CA LYS A 83 -3.05 -1.69 23.36
C LYS A 83 -3.57 -0.29 23.67
N ASP A 84 -4.67 0.12 23.02
CA ASP A 84 -5.35 1.39 23.29
C ASP A 84 -5.90 1.43 24.72
N GLU A 85 -6.46 0.32 25.22
CA GLU A 85 -6.92 0.20 26.61
C GLU A 85 -5.77 0.27 27.62
N ASN A 86 -4.64 -0.40 27.33
CA ASN A 86 -3.43 -0.34 28.17
C ASN A 86 -2.90 1.09 28.29
N ASN A 87 -2.77 1.79 27.16
CA ASN A 87 -2.28 3.16 27.12
C ASN A 87 -3.20 4.11 27.90
N LYS A 88 -4.52 3.98 27.72
CA LYS A 88 -5.51 4.79 28.44
C LYS A 88 -5.41 4.56 29.96
N ARG A 89 -5.23 3.31 30.40
CA ARG A 89 -5.09 2.97 31.83
C ARG A 89 -3.76 3.47 32.41
N SER A 90 -2.66 3.31 31.70
CA SER A 90 -1.34 3.85 32.10
C SER A 90 -1.40 5.38 32.33
N LEU A 91 -2.04 6.11 31.41
CA LEU A 91 -2.23 7.56 31.52
C LEU A 91 -3.15 7.97 32.70
N MET A 92 -4.14 7.13 33.05
CA MET A 92 -5.04 7.39 34.20
C MET A 92 -4.41 7.02 35.55
N SER A 93 -3.62 5.95 35.62
CA SER A 93 -2.90 5.56 36.85
C SER A 93 -1.88 6.64 37.25
N SER A 94 -1.18 7.21 36.26
CA SER A 94 -0.24 8.32 36.48
C SER A 94 -0.91 9.59 37.05
N ARG A 95 -2.21 9.79 36.79
CA ARG A 95 -3.00 10.90 37.39
C ARG A 95 -3.43 10.62 38.83
N ASN A 96 -3.75 9.38 39.19
CA ASN A 96 -4.19 9.07 40.56
C ASN A 96 -3.04 9.06 41.59
N ASN A 97 -1.79 8.84 41.18
CA ASN A 97 -0.63 8.96 42.09
C ASN A 97 -0.19 10.42 42.35
N SER A 98 -0.93 11.40 41.80
CA SER A 98 -0.71 12.83 42.06
C SER A 98 -1.59 13.41 43.19
N GLY A 99 -2.40 12.56 43.85
CA GLY A 99 -3.27 12.95 44.95
C GLY A 99 -2.62 12.81 46.34
N ILE A 100 -2.25 13.95 46.94
CA ILE A 100 -2.10 14.20 48.39
C ILE A 100 -0.91 13.47 49.06
N GLY A 101 0.26 14.10 48.98
CA GLY A 101 1.44 13.74 49.78
C GLY A 101 1.68 14.75 50.91
N GLY A 102 1.53 14.27 52.15
CA GLY A 102 2.10 14.89 53.34
C GLY A 102 3.63 14.79 53.36
N GLY A 103 4.26 15.71 54.10
CA GLY A 103 5.67 16.10 54.05
C GLY A 103 6.73 15.00 54.05
N ASN A 104 7.72 15.16 53.17
CA ASN A 104 9.11 14.78 53.40
C ASN A 104 10.03 15.45 52.36
N ASN A 105 11.01 16.24 52.81
CA ASN A 105 11.92 17.03 51.94
C ASN A 105 12.76 16.17 50.97
N ASN A 106 13.04 14.90 51.30
CA ASN A 106 13.72 13.97 50.39
C ASN A 106 12.85 13.60 49.17
N SER A 107 11.54 13.50 49.34
CA SER A 107 10.60 13.21 48.26
C SER A 107 10.52 14.33 47.23
N GLN A 108 10.79 15.58 47.65
CA GLN A 108 10.79 16.75 46.77
C GLN A 108 12.04 16.79 45.88
N LYS A 109 13.22 16.45 46.43
CA LYS A 109 14.47 16.36 45.66
C LYS A 109 14.42 15.22 44.63
N GLN A 110 13.86 14.07 45.00
CA GLN A 110 13.69 12.94 44.09
C GLN A 110 12.69 13.26 42.96
N LYS A 111 11.62 14.00 43.27
CA LYS A 111 10.69 14.53 42.24
C LYS A 111 11.38 15.48 41.27
N LEU A 112 12.24 16.37 41.75
CA LEU A 112 12.97 17.31 40.88
C LEU A 112 13.97 16.57 39.96
N LEU A 113 14.69 15.58 40.47
CA LEU A 113 15.59 14.75 39.66
C LEU A 113 14.83 13.99 38.57
N GLN A 114 13.66 13.43 38.92
CA GLN A 114 12.81 12.72 37.97
C GLN A 114 12.23 13.66 36.90
N GLN A 115 11.84 14.88 37.27
CA GLN A 115 11.40 15.91 36.32
C GLN A 115 12.53 16.31 35.36
N GLN A 116 13.76 16.41 35.85
CA GLN A 116 14.92 16.76 35.03
C GLN A 116 15.33 15.62 34.08
N GLU A 117 15.26 14.37 34.53
CA GLU A 117 15.45 13.20 33.67
C GLU A 117 14.36 13.13 32.58
N MET A 118 13.11 13.37 32.95
CA MET A 118 12.00 13.45 31.99
C MET A 118 12.20 14.56 30.96
N MET A 119 12.63 15.76 31.38
CA MET A 119 12.93 16.85 30.44
C MET A 119 14.10 16.50 29.50
N THR A 120 15.14 15.85 30.02
CA THR A 120 16.29 15.44 29.20
C THR A 120 15.88 14.42 28.15
N ASN A 121 15.04 13.45 28.53
CA ASN A 121 14.49 12.46 27.61
C ASN A 121 13.57 13.10 26.56
N GLN A 122 12.73 14.06 26.95
CA GLN A 122 11.91 14.82 26.01
C GLN A 122 12.75 15.62 25.02
N ASN A 123 13.86 16.22 25.48
CA ASN A 123 14.77 16.95 24.61
C ASN A 123 15.43 16.03 23.58
N ASN A 124 15.96 14.88 24.02
CA ASN A 124 16.51 13.86 23.14
C ASN A 124 15.48 13.35 22.11
N GLN A 125 14.22 13.19 22.54
CA GLN A 125 13.13 12.76 21.67
C GLN A 125 12.74 13.86 20.66
N LEU A 126 12.76 15.13 21.06
CA LEU A 126 12.55 16.27 20.16
C LEU A 126 13.67 16.39 19.13
N ASP A 127 14.93 16.21 19.51
CA ASP A 127 16.06 16.23 18.58
C ASP A 127 16.01 15.04 17.61
N SER A 128 15.62 13.86 18.10
CA SER A 128 15.37 12.70 17.24
C SER A 128 14.24 12.95 16.25
N ALA A 129 13.12 13.55 16.71
CA ALA A 129 12.00 13.91 15.85
C ALA A 129 12.39 14.96 14.80
N ARG A 130 13.18 15.97 15.17
CA ARG A 130 13.71 16.97 14.22
C ARG A 130 14.56 16.32 13.13
N ARG A 131 15.44 15.38 13.50
CA ARG A 131 16.25 14.65 12.53
C ARG A 131 15.39 13.85 11.55
N VAL A 132 14.39 13.12 12.05
CA VAL A 132 13.45 12.36 11.20
C VAL A 132 12.64 13.29 10.29
N LEU A 133 12.21 14.46 10.78
CA LEU A 133 11.51 15.45 9.97
C LEU A 133 12.39 16.01 8.86
N GLN A 134 13.68 16.26 9.12
CA GLN A 134 14.63 16.71 8.12
C GLN A 134 14.87 15.64 7.04
N GLU A 135 15.02 14.37 7.44
CA GLU A 135 15.12 13.25 6.49
C GLU A 135 13.83 13.12 5.65
N THR A 136 12.66 13.34 6.27
CA THR A 136 11.36 13.31 5.58
C THR A 136 11.19 14.49 4.61
N GLU A 137 11.65 15.68 4.97
CA GLU A 137 11.64 16.86 4.09
C GLU A 137 12.51 16.62 2.85
N GLN A 138 13.69 16.01 3.02
CA GLN A 138 14.56 15.65 1.92
C GLN A 138 13.88 14.67 0.95
N VAL A 139 13.22 13.63 1.47
CA VAL A 139 12.44 12.69 0.64
C VAL A 139 11.27 13.39 -0.06
N ALA A 140 10.59 14.31 0.62
CA ALA A 140 9.49 15.07 0.03
C ALA A 140 9.96 15.98 -1.13
N LEU A 141 11.15 16.58 -1.01
CA LEU A 141 11.78 17.36 -2.08
C LEU A 141 12.11 16.47 -3.29
N GLU A 142 12.70 15.30 -3.06
CA GLU A 142 13.01 14.33 -4.12
C GLU A 142 11.74 13.88 -4.87
N ILE A 143 10.67 13.54 -4.14
CA ILE A 143 9.37 13.21 -4.73
C ILE A 143 8.82 14.39 -5.54
N GLY A 144 8.99 15.63 -5.04
CA GLY A 144 8.58 16.84 -5.75
C GLY A 144 9.29 17.01 -7.10
N GLU A 145 10.61 16.80 -7.12
CA GLU A 145 11.41 16.83 -8.34
C GLU A 145 11.02 15.74 -9.32
N GLU A 146 10.78 14.51 -8.82
CA GLU A 146 10.35 13.38 -9.65
C GLU A 146 8.96 13.63 -10.26
N LEU A 147 8.02 14.16 -9.49
CA LEU A 147 6.70 14.54 -10.00
C LEU A 147 6.77 15.61 -11.09
N GLN A 148 7.67 16.58 -10.95
CA GLN A 148 7.92 17.60 -11.97
C GLN A 148 8.50 16.97 -13.25
N SER A 149 9.48 16.07 -13.12
CA SER A 149 10.06 15.32 -14.24
C SER A 149 9.02 14.43 -14.95
N ASN A 150 8.19 13.74 -14.18
CA ASN A 150 7.08 12.92 -14.68
C ASN A 150 6.06 13.77 -15.43
N ARG A 151 5.71 14.96 -14.91
CA ARG A 151 4.85 15.91 -15.60
C ARG A 151 5.43 16.33 -16.95
N ALA A 152 6.71 16.69 -17.01
CA ALA A 152 7.37 17.05 -18.26
C ALA A 152 7.39 15.87 -19.26
N THR A 153 7.60 14.65 -18.76
CA THR A 153 7.55 13.43 -19.57
C THR A 153 6.16 13.21 -20.16
N ILE A 154 5.09 13.32 -19.35
CA ILE A 154 3.70 13.20 -19.80
C ILE A 154 3.37 14.26 -20.84
N GLU A 155 3.77 15.51 -20.62
CA GLU A 155 3.54 16.60 -21.57
C GLU A 155 4.25 16.33 -22.91
N SER A 156 5.49 15.85 -22.87
CA SER A 156 6.25 15.47 -24.07
C SER A 156 5.59 14.28 -24.80
N ALA A 157 5.10 13.29 -24.06
CA ALA A 157 4.41 12.13 -24.63
C ALA A 157 3.11 12.56 -25.31
N HIS A 158 2.35 13.46 -24.70
CA HIS A 158 1.14 14.02 -25.29
C HIS A 158 1.43 14.79 -26.59
N GLY A 159 2.52 15.57 -26.62
CA GLY A 159 3.02 16.21 -27.83
C GLY A 159 3.36 15.21 -28.94
N ARG A 160 4.10 14.14 -28.60
CA ARG A 160 4.44 13.05 -29.54
C ARG A 160 3.20 12.34 -30.07
N VAL A 161 2.22 12.03 -29.21
CA VAL A 161 0.95 11.41 -29.62
C VAL A 161 0.23 12.30 -30.63
N ARG A 162 0.12 13.61 -30.37
CA ARG A 162 -0.48 14.56 -31.32
C ARG A 162 0.28 14.61 -32.65
N GLN A 163 1.61 14.54 -32.63
CA GLN A 163 2.39 14.47 -33.86
C GLN A 163 2.11 13.17 -34.63
N VAL A 164 2.09 12.02 -33.95
CA VAL A 164 1.77 10.72 -34.55
C VAL A 164 0.36 10.71 -35.15
N THR A 165 -0.64 11.28 -34.48
CA THR A 165 -2.00 11.35 -35.05
C THR A 165 -2.05 12.16 -36.35
N THR A 166 -1.30 13.27 -36.44
CA THR A 166 -1.21 14.05 -37.68
C THR A 166 -0.50 13.28 -38.80
N LEU A 167 0.58 12.54 -38.47
CA LEU A 167 1.30 11.71 -39.43
C LEU A 167 0.42 10.56 -39.93
N THR A 168 -0.33 9.90 -39.06
CA THR A 168 -1.31 8.88 -39.41
C THR A 168 -2.41 9.42 -40.33
N GLY A 169 -2.90 10.64 -40.05
CA GLY A 169 -3.85 11.31 -40.94
C GLY A 169 -3.30 11.55 -42.35
N ARG A 170 -2.03 11.96 -42.47
CA ARG A 170 -1.33 12.12 -43.76
C ARG A 170 -1.13 10.78 -44.46
N ALA A 171 -0.67 9.75 -43.73
CA ALA A 171 -0.48 8.41 -44.26
C ALA A 171 -1.81 7.85 -44.81
N ARG A 172 -2.92 8.02 -44.08
CA ARG A 172 -4.26 7.62 -44.54
C ARG A 172 -4.65 8.32 -45.85
N ARG A 173 -4.36 9.62 -45.97
CA ARG A 173 -4.63 10.38 -47.21
C ARG A 173 -3.80 9.87 -48.38
N VAL A 174 -2.52 9.56 -48.16
CA VAL A 174 -1.64 8.99 -49.19
C VAL A 174 -2.12 7.61 -49.62
N VAL A 175 -2.46 6.73 -48.68
CA VAL A 175 -2.99 5.41 -49.00
C VAL A 175 -4.32 5.52 -49.74
N ALA A 176 -5.20 6.44 -49.36
CA ALA A 176 -6.46 6.68 -50.06
C ALA A 176 -6.24 7.14 -51.51
N SER A 177 -5.28 8.04 -51.75
CA SER A 177 -4.97 8.50 -53.12
C SER A 177 -4.31 7.40 -53.97
N MET A 178 -3.47 6.55 -53.37
CA MET A 178 -2.92 5.36 -54.03
C MET A 178 -4.03 4.38 -54.42
N ASN A 179 -4.98 4.14 -53.51
CA ASN A 179 -6.12 3.24 -53.78
C ASN A 179 -7.01 3.77 -54.90
N GLN A 180 -7.31 5.08 -54.91
CA GLN A 180 -8.08 5.69 -56.00
C GLN A 180 -7.39 5.53 -57.35
N ARG A 181 -6.08 5.79 -57.42
CA ARG A 181 -5.29 5.58 -58.65
C ARG A 181 -5.28 4.11 -59.08
N ALA A 182 -5.14 3.18 -58.13
CA ALA A 182 -5.16 1.75 -58.42
C ALA A 182 -6.52 1.30 -58.97
N VAL A 183 -7.63 1.80 -58.42
CA VAL A 183 -8.99 1.51 -58.93
C VAL A 183 -9.18 2.09 -60.34
N GLN A 184 -8.72 3.32 -60.59
CA GLN A 184 -8.77 3.92 -61.94
C GLN A 184 -7.99 3.08 -62.96
N GLN A 185 -6.78 2.65 -62.62
CA GLN A 185 -5.96 1.78 -63.49
C GLN A 185 -6.65 0.43 -63.75
N LYS A 186 -7.24 -0.20 -62.72
CA LYS A 186 -8.01 -1.45 -62.88
C LYS A 186 -9.22 -1.26 -63.79
N MET A 187 -9.97 -0.16 -63.63
CA MET A 187 -11.14 0.15 -64.48
C MET A 187 -10.73 0.35 -65.95
N LEU A 188 -9.64 1.05 -66.22
CA LEU A 188 -9.11 1.22 -67.58
C LEU A 188 -8.71 -0.12 -68.21
N LEU A 189 -8.05 -0.99 -67.44
CA LEU A 189 -7.66 -2.33 -67.91
C LEU A 189 -8.88 -3.18 -68.27
N TYR A 190 -9.92 -3.20 -67.41
CA TYR A 190 -11.15 -3.94 -67.70
C TYR A 190 -11.91 -3.36 -68.91
N GLY A 191 -11.94 -2.03 -69.06
CA GLY A 191 -12.54 -1.38 -70.22
C GLY A 191 -11.84 -1.76 -71.54
N LEU A 192 -10.51 -1.77 -71.55
CA LEU A 192 -9.74 -2.21 -72.72
C LEU A 192 -10.01 -3.69 -73.04
N ALA A 193 -9.95 -4.58 -72.04
CA ALA A 193 -10.24 -5.99 -72.22
C ALA A 193 -11.66 -6.23 -72.79
N ALA A 194 -12.66 -5.53 -72.26
CA ALA A 194 -14.04 -5.62 -72.75
C ALA A 194 -14.17 -5.15 -74.21
N SER A 195 -13.49 -4.05 -74.59
CA SER A 195 -13.51 -3.54 -75.96
C SER A 195 -12.98 -4.56 -76.98
N VAL A 196 -11.88 -5.24 -76.66
CA VAL A 196 -11.28 -6.28 -77.51
C VAL A 196 -12.24 -7.45 -77.70
N VAL A 197 -12.89 -7.89 -76.62
CA VAL A 197 -13.88 -8.98 -76.67
C VAL A 197 -15.09 -8.60 -77.54
N ILE A 198 -15.59 -7.37 -77.41
CA ILE A 198 -16.72 -6.88 -78.24
C ILE A 198 -16.36 -6.88 -79.73
N VAL A 199 -15.18 -6.35 -80.08
CA VAL A 199 -14.71 -6.34 -81.49
C VAL A 199 -14.58 -7.76 -82.04
N PHE A 200 -14.05 -8.69 -81.23
CA PHE A 200 -13.94 -10.10 -81.62
C PHE A 200 -15.30 -10.74 -81.92
N PHE A 201 -16.32 -10.49 -81.08
CA PHE A 201 -17.68 -10.97 -81.33
C PHE A 201 -18.31 -10.36 -82.59
N ILE A 202 -18.09 -9.06 -82.83
CA ILE A 202 -18.58 -8.39 -84.05
C ILE A 202 -17.94 -9.01 -85.30
N PHE A 203 -16.63 -9.26 -85.27
CA PHE A 203 -15.90 -9.86 -86.38
C PHE A 203 -16.40 -11.27 -86.70
N ILE A 204 -16.61 -12.12 -85.69
CA ILE A 204 -17.19 -13.46 -85.87
C ILE A 204 -18.58 -13.36 -86.50
N LYS A 205 -19.42 -12.44 -86.02
CA LYS A 205 -20.76 -12.26 -86.56
C LYS A 205 -20.75 -11.77 -88.02
N TRP A 206 -19.77 -10.95 -88.41
CA TRP A 206 -19.65 -10.46 -89.79
C TRP A 206 -19.14 -11.54 -90.75
N MET A 207 -18.27 -12.43 -90.27
CA MET A 207 -17.71 -13.53 -91.07
C MET A 207 -18.70 -14.69 -91.30
N ARG A 208 -19.70 -14.86 -90.43
CA ARG A 208 -20.67 -15.96 -90.46
C ARG A 208 -21.98 -15.57 -91.14
#